data_AF-A0A2K0TM67-F1
#
_entry.id   AF-A0A2K0TM67-F1
#
_cell.length_a   1.000
_cell.length_b   1.000
_cell.length_c   1.000
_cell.angle_alpha   90.00
_cell.angle_beta   90.00
_cell.angle_gamma   90.00
#
_symmetry.space_group_name_H-M   'P 1'
#
loop_
_entity.id
_entity.type
_entity.pdbx_description
1 polymer ?
#
loop_
_entity_poly.entity_id
_entity_poly.type
_entity_poly.pdbx_seq_one_letter_code
_entity_poly.pdbx_strand_id
1 'polypeptide(L)'
;MNYTTITPQAIGAARSARDLFDIAHNPNQQCGARSIVIGALENGLLMQCLGGDPKFEWVRSIFEQQRIPTNLGFHPKAIILNNAVGVATVGLESLLSQPNLTDLLGNVVIKTPADLWAEVFPVKDYDLTYILEVLGLAGFPAIDLSFLTRA
;
A
#
# COMPACT_ATOMS: atom_id res chain seq x y z
N MET A 1 -7.53 11.13 19.90
CA MET A 1 -8.60 10.49 19.10
C MET A 1 -8.56 9.00 19.39
N ASN A 2 -9.69 8.36 19.75
CA ASN A 2 -9.78 6.91 19.84
C ASN A 2 -10.10 6.36 18.45
N TYR A 3 -9.09 5.89 17.73
CA TYR A 3 -9.31 5.22 16.45
C TYR A 3 -9.84 3.82 16.72
N THR A 4 -11.15 3.63 16.58
CA THR A 4 -11.76 2.28 16.58
C THR A 4 -11.49 1.57 15.26
N THR A 5 -11.35 2.35 14.19
CA THR A 5 -11.20 1.90 12.80
C THR A 5 -10.14 2.74 12.11
N ILE A 6 -9.44 2.16 11.16
CA ILE A 6 -8.40 2.81 10.37
C ILE A 6 -8.94 3.10 8.98
N THR A 7 -9.06 4.38 8.65
CA THR A 7 -9.48 4.87 7.33
C THR A 7 -8.26 5.22 6.48
N PRO A 8 -8.40 5.37 5.15
CA PRO A 8 -7.28 5.76 4.27
C PRO A 8 -6.65 7.10 4.71
N GLN A 9 -7.48 8.03 5.19
CA GLN A 9 -7.06 9.33 5.70
C GLN A 9 -6.24 9.22 6.99
N ALA A 10 -6.67 8.38 7.92
CA ALA A 10 -5.98 8.20 9.19
C ALA A 10 -4.58 7.58 8.97
N ILE A 11 -4.48 6.56 8.12
CA ILE A 11 -3.20 5.90 7.83
C ILE A 11 -2.29 6.78 6.94
N GLY A 12 -2.87 7.57 6.04
CA GLY A 12 -2.14 8.58 5.25
C GLY A 12 -1.52 9.67 6.13
N ALA A 13 -2.31 10.24 7.04
CA ALA A 13 -1.80 11.22 8.00
C ALA A 13 -0.70 10.64 8.90
N ALA A 14 -0.86 9.41 9.38
CA ALA A 14 0.16 8.71 10.17
C ALA A 14 1.46 8.50 9.36
N ARG A 15 1.35 8.17 8.07
CA ARG A 15 2.49 8.04 7.17
C ARG A 15 3.23 9.37 6.99
N SER A 16 2.49 10.44 6.72
CA SER A 16 3.07 11.79 6.55
C SER A 16 3.85 12.22 7.78
N ALA A 17 3.28 11.99 8.97
CA ALA A 17 3.95 12.29 10.23
C ALA A 17 5.25 11.51 10.39
N ARG A 18 5.29 10.25 9.94
CA ARG A 18 6.50 9.44 9.96
C ARG A 18 7.55 9.93 8.96
N ASP A 19 7.16 10.21 7.73
CA ASP A 19 8.10 10.69 6.70
C ASP A 19 8.72 12.03 7.13
N LEU A 20 7.93 12.97 7.65
CA LEU A 20 8.43 14.24 8.18
C LEU A 20 9.33 14.05 9.40
N PHE A 21 8.99 13.12 10.29
CA PHE A 21 9.84 12.79 11.43
C PHE A 21 11.18 12.23 10.97
N ASP A 22 11.20 11.29 10.03
CA ASP A 22 12.43 10.69 9.53
C ASP A 22 13.30 11.72 8.78
N ILE A 23 12.70 12.59 7.98
CA ILE A 23 13.40 13.71 7.31
C ILE A 23 14.07 14.64 8.34
N ALA A 24 13.39 14.93 9.44
CA ALA A 24 13.91 15.83 10.47
C ALA A 24 15.00 15.20 11.36
N HIS A 25 15.03 13.87 11.52
CA HIS A 25 15.87 13.21 12.52
C HIS A 25 16.93 12.26 11.93
N ASN A 26 16.83 11.88 10.66
CA ASN A 26 17.81 11.04 9.98
C ASN A 26 18.46 11.80 8.81
N PRO A 27 19.69 12.34 8.97
CA PRO A 27 20.37 13.10 7.91
C PRO A 27 20.70 12.26 6.67
N ASN A 28 20.67 10.93 6.78
CA ASN A 28 20.86 10.00 5.68
C ASN A 28 19.54 9.50 5.08
N GLN A 29 18.39 10.05 5.51
CA GLN A 29 17.08 9.62 5.04
C GLN A 29 16.95 9.88 3.54
N GLN A 30 16.74 8.81 2.78
CA GLN A 30 16.42 8.87 1.35
C GLN A 30 14.92 8.62 1.16
N CYS A 31 14.08 9.60 1.53
CA CYS A 31 12.64 9.52 1.29
C CYS A 31 12.31 10.22 -0.04
N GLY A 32 12.58 9.54 -1.15
CA GLY A 32 12.18 9.98 -2.49
C GLY A 32 10.70 9.67 -2.79
N ALA A 33 10.17 10.27 -3.86
CA ALA A 33 8.78 10.06 -4.30
C ALA A 33 8.41 8.57 -4.41
N ARG A 34 9.27 7.73 -4.98
CA ARG A 34 9.10 6.29 -5.03
C ARG A 34 8.88 5.63 -3.66
N SER A 35 9.60 6.04 -2.62
CA SER A 35 9.44 5.49 -1.26
C SER A 35 8.07 5.86 -0.68
N ILE A 36 7.64 7.11 -0.90
CA ILE A 36 6.32 7.61 -0.49
C ILE A 36 5.21 6.84 -1.19
N VAL A 37 5.36 6.62 -2.50
CA VAL A 37 4.38 5.88 -3.32
C VAL A 37 4.33 4.40 -2.94
N ILE A 38 5.47 3.73 -2.72
CA ILE A 38 5.49 2.35 -2.18
C ILE A 38 4.74 2.31 -0.86
N GLY A 39 4.96 3.30 0.00
CA GLY A 39 4.24 3.45 1.25
C GLY A 39 2.73 3.53 1.13
N ALA A 40 2.26 4.30 0.15
CA ALA A 40 0.84 4.38 -0.17
C ALA A 40 0.28 3.01 -0.59
N LEU A 41 1.02 2.25 -1.41
CA LEU A 41 0.61 0.90 -1.79
C LEU A 41 0.60 -0.08 -0.61
N GLU A 42 1.56 0.00 0.31
CA GLU A 42 1.58 -0.79 1.55
C GLU A 42 0.35 -0.49 2.42
N ASN A 43 -0.03 0.78 2.55
CA ASN A 43 -1.26 1.16 3.24
C ASN A 43 -2.50 0.55 2.55
N GLY A 44 -2.58 0.67 1.22
CA GLY A 44 -3.66 0.07 0.43
C GLY A 44 -3.76 -1.44 0.60
N LEU A 45 -2.61 -2.13 0.61
CA LEU A 45 -2.52 -3.57 0.80
C LEU A 45 -2.99 -3.96 2.21
N LEU A 46 -2.48 -3.31 3.25
CA LEU A 46 -2.88 -3.58 4.63
C LEU A 46 -4.40 -3.42 4.82
N MET A 47 -4.95 -2.32 4.33
CA MET A 47 -6.37 -2.00 4.42
C MET A 47 -7.22 -3.03 3.67
N GLN A 48 -6.87 -3.33 2.42
CA GLN A 48 -7.58 -4.35 1.63
C GLN A 48 -7.48 -5.73 2.25
N CYS A 49 -6.30 -6.16 2.72
CA CYS A 49 -6.13 -7.47 3.38
C CYS A 49 -7.00 -7.64 4.63
N LEU A 50 -7.36 -6.55 5.30
CA LEU A 50 -8.14 -6.56 6.53
C LEU A 50 -9.59 -6.07 6.34
N GLY A 51 -10.09 -6.03 5.10
CA GLY A 51 -11.51 -5.81 4.81
C GLY A 51 -11.90 -4.37 4.48
N GLY A 52 -10.96 -3.53 4.04
CA GLY A 52 -11.18 -2.14 3.65
C GLY A 52 -10.90 -1.19 4.81
N ASP A 53 -11.79 -1.09 5.78
CA ASP A 53 -11.64 -0.23 6.97
C ASP A 53 -11.39 -1.10 8.22
N PRO A 54 -10.14 -1.54 8.46
CA PRO A 54 -9.87 -2.48 9.52
C PRO A 54 -10.00 -1.83 10.90
N LYS A 55 -10.41 -2.63 11.88
CA LYS A 55 -10.36 -2.22 13.29
C LYS A 55 -8.90 -1.99 13.69
N PHE A 56 -8.67 -1.01 14.55
CA PHE A 56 -7.31 -0.72 15.01
C PHE A 56 -6.67 -1.92 15.73
N GLU A 57 -7.44 -2.67 16.52
CA GLU A 57 -6.97 -3.90 17.18
C GLU A 57 -6.52 -4.98 16.18
N TRP A 58 -7.11 -5.04 14.99
CA TRP A 58 -6.70 -5.97 13.94
C TRP A 58 -5.36 -5.58 13.35
N VAL A 59 -5.14 -4.29 13.09
CA VAL A 59 -3.86 -3.76 12.63
C VAL A 59 -2.77 -3.99 13.69
N ARG A 60 -3.06 -3.74 14.97
CA ARG A 60 -2.13 -4.04 16.07
C ARG A 60 -1.74 -5.50 16.14
N SER A 61 -2.68 -6.43 15.96
CA SER A 61 -2.38 -7.87 15.93
C SER A 61 -1.35 -8.22 14.85
N ILE A 62 -1.44 -7.60 13.67
CA ILE A 62 -0.48 -7.83 12.59
C ILE A 62 0.89 -7.27 12.94
N PHE A 63 0.99 -6.01 13.38
CA PHE A 63 2.31 -5.39 13.60
C PHE A 63 2.97 -5.79 14.92
N GLU A 64 2.20 -5.89 16.00
CA GLU A 64 2.75 -6.16 17.35
C GLU A 64 2.91 -7.66 17.60
N GLN A 65 2.04 -8.50 17.03
CA GLN A 65 2.02 -9.94 17.29
C GLN A 65 2.37 -10.79 16.05
N GLN A 66 2.52 -10.17 14.87
CA GLN A 66 2.71 -10.88 13.60
C GLN A 66 1.64 -11.96 13.37
N ARG A 67 0.41 -11.69 13.81
CA ARG A 67 -0.68 -12.66 13.88
C ARG A 67 -1.91 -12.17 13.15
N ILE A 68 -2.47 -13.03 12.29
CA ILE A 68 -3.77 -12.81 11.66
C ILE A 68 -4.84 -12.70 12.77
N PRO A 69 -5.65 -11.62 12.82
CA PRO A 69 -6.51 -11.28 13.95
C PRO A 69 -7.78 -12.13 14.09
N THR A 70 -7.72 -13.43 13.81
CA THR A 70 -8.88 -14.35 13.90
C THR A 70 -9.42 -14.47 15.32
N ASN A 71 -8.56 -14.37 16.33
CA ASN A 71 -8.95 -14.30 17.74
C ASN A 71 -9.69 -13.00 18.11
N LEU A 72 -9.64 -11.98 17.26
CA LEU A 72 -10.35 -10.70 17.40
C LEU A 72 -11.58 -10.62 16.47
N GLY A 73 -12.06 -11.77 15.98
CA GLY A 73 -13.24 -11.88 15.12
C GLY A 73 -13.01 -11.47 13.66
N PHE A 74 -11.77 -11.29 13.22
CA PHE A 74 -11.49 -11.15 11.79
C PHE A 74 -11.67 -12.49 11.09
N HIS A 75 -12.39 -12.47 9.98
CA HIS A 75 -12.52 -13.61 9.09
C HIS A 75 -12.05 -13.19 7.70
N PRO A 76 -11.08 -13.90 7.08
CA PRO A 76 -10.71 -13.66 5.70
C PRO A 76 -11.94 -13.75 4.82
N LYS A 77 -12.24 -12.68 4.08
CA LYS A 77 -13.30 -12.67 3.08
C LYS A 77 -12.67 -12.84 1.71
N ALA A 78 -13.41 -13.42 0.78
CA ALA A 78 -13.09 -13.29 -0.64
C ALA A 78 -13.32 -11.83 -1.02
N ILE A 79 -12.30 -10.99 -0.88
CA ILE A 79 -12.41 -9.57 -1.16
C ILE A 79 -12.25 -9.41 -2.67
N ILE A 80 -13.37 -9.16 -3.35
CA ILE A 80 -13.42 -8.83 -4.79
C ILE A 80 -12.46 -7.67 -5.13
N LEU A 81 -12.14 -6.83 -4.14
CA LEU A 81 -11.25 -5.68 -4.20
C LEU A 81 -9.82 -5.91 -3.67
N ASN A 82 -9.45 -7.10 -3.18
CA ASN A 82 -8.06 -7.41 -2.81
C ASN A 82 -7.28 -7.85 -4.05
N ASN A 83 -7.27 -6.96 -5.04
CA ASN A 83 -6.53 -7.07 -6.29
C ASN A 83 -5.67 -5.82 -6.45
N ALA A 84 -4.76 -5.82 -7.44
CA ALA A 84 -3.85 -4.71 -7.67
C ALA A 84 -4.57 -3.36 -7.82
N VAL A 85 -5.70 -3.33 -8.53
CA VAL A 85 -6.48 -2.10 -8.75
C VAL A 85 -7.07 -1.58 -7.44
N GLY A 86 -7.66 -2.44 -6.61
CA GLY A 86 -8.23 -2.05 -5.32
C GLY A 86 -7.16 -1.57 -4.33
N VAL A 87 -6.01 -2.24 -4.28
CA VAL A 87 -4.85 -1.81 -3.49
C VAL A 87 -4.37 -0.43 -3.91
N ALA A 88 -4.16 -0.21 -5.21
CA ALA A 88 -3.71 1.08 -5.72
C ALA A 88 -4.75 2.19 -5.53
N THR A 89 -6.03 1.87 -5.59
CA THR A 89 -7.11 2.84 -5.34
C THR A 89 -7.09 3.33 -3.89
N VAL A 90 -7.07 2.41 -2.92
CA VAL A 90 -7.00 2.78 -1.50
C VAL A 90 -5.65 3.41 -1.16
N GLY A 91 -4.57 2.93 -1.76
CA GLY A 91 -3.26 3.54 -1.61
C GLY A 91 -3.23 4.99 -2.10
N LEU A 92 -3.83 5.27 -3.27
CA LEU A 92 -3.96 6.63 -3.78
C LEU A 92 -4.79 7.50 -2.85
N GLU A 93 -5.91 7.01 -2.34
CA GLU A 93 -6.73 7.75 -1.38
C GLU A 93 -5.93 8.08 -0.11
N SER A 94 -5.16 7.11 0.40
CA SER A 94 -4.25 7.33 1.53
C SER A 94 -3.18 8.36 1.21
N LEU A 95 -2.59 8.33 0.02
CA LEU A 95 -1.58 9.28 -0.42
C LEU A 95 -2.15 10.70 -0.53
N LEU A 96 -3.29 10.86 -1.22
CA LEU A 96 -3.91 12.17 -1.44
C LEU A 96 -4.44 12.80 -0.15
N SER A 97 -4.62 12.00 0.90
CA SER A 97 -4.99 12.49 2.24
C SER A 97 -3.82 13.00 3.07
N GLN A 98 -2.58 12.82 2.61
CA GLN A 98 -1.37 13.19 3.34
C GLN A 98 -1.25 14.71 3.50
N PRO A 99 -1.20 15.22 4.75
CA PRO A 99 -0.80 16.61 4.97
C PRO A 99 0.60 16.85 4.41
N ASN A 100 0.79 17.99 3.73
CA ASN A 100 2.07 18.38 3.11
C ASN A 100 2.54 17.43 1.99
N LEU A 101 1.61 16.75 1.31
CA LEU A 101 1.94 15.87 0.18
C LEU A 101 2.81 16.56 -0.88
N THR A 102 2.56 17.84 -1.16
CA THR A 102 3.36 18.64 -2.10
C THR A 102 4.81 18.76 -1.65
N ASP A 103 5.04 18.91 -0.36
CA ASP A 103 6.39 19.05 0.21
C ASP A 103 7.13 17.69 0.18
N LEU A 104 6.38 16.60 0.35
CA LEU A 104 6.89 15.23 0.31
C LEU A 104 7.21 14.76 -1.12
N LEU A 105 6.34 15.04 -2.10
CA LEU A 105 6.53 14.60 -3.50
C LEU A 105 7.40 15.53 -4.34
N GLY A 106 7.61 16.78 -3.91
CA GLY A 106 8.32 17.78 -4.69
C GLY A 106 7.65 18.01 -6.05
N ASN A 107 8.37 17.72 -7.14
CA ASN A 107 7.87 17.92 -8.52
C ASN A 107 7.08 16.71 -9.07
N VAL A 108 6.98 15.61 -8.33
CA VAL A 108 6.28 14.41 -8.80
C VAL A 108 4.78 14.59 -8.62
N VAL A 109 4.02 14.30 -9.68
CA VAL A 109 2.55 14.46 -9.70
C VAL A 109 1.90 13.07 -9.78
N ILE A 110 1.26 12.65 -8.69
CA ILE A 110 0.52 11.39 -8.60
C ILE A 110 -0.97 11.71 -8.43
N LYS A 111 -1.80 11.31 -9.40
CA LYS A 111 -3.25 11.61 -9.40
C LYS A 111 -4.11 10.37 -9.62
N THR A 112 -3.55 9.30 -10.14
CA THR A 112 -4.27 8.09 -10.53
C THR A 112 -3.58 6.84 -10.00
N PRO A 113 -4.29 5.70 -9.89
CA PRO A 113 -3.67 4.43 -9.54
C PRO A 113 -2.57 4.02 -10.53
N ALA A 114 -2.69 4.40 -11.80
CA ALA A 114 -1.67 4.16 -12.81
C ALA A 114 -0.38 4.96 -12.54
N ASP A 115 -0.50 6.19 -12.03
CA ASP A 115 0.67 7.01 -11.66
C ASP A 115 1.45 6.37 -10.50
N LEU A 116 0.75 5.77 -9.52
CA LEU A 116 1.40 5.02 -8.44
C LEU A 116 2.25 3.87 -9.01
N TRP A 117 1.67 3.06 -9.88
CA TRP A 117 2.39 1.94 -10.48
C TRP A 117 3.56 2.39 -11.34
N ALA A 118 3.40 3.46 -12.11
CA ALA A 118 4.48 4.01 -12.93
C ALA A 118 5.67 4.49 -12.10
N GLU A 119 5.43 5.08 -10.93
CA GLU A 119 6.49 5.52 -10.02
C GLU A 119 7.19 4.33 -9.33
N VAL A 120 6.45 3.29 -8.92
CA VAL A 120 7.06 2.10 -8.28
C VAL A 120 7.77 1.21 -9.27
N PHE A 121 7.22 1.03 -10.46
CA PHE A 121 7.70 0.15 -11.53
C PHE A 121 7.99 0.96 -12.80
N PRO A 122 9.07 1.78 -12.79
CA PRO A 122 9.36 2.69 -13.89
C PRO A 122 9.87 1.99 -15.15
N VAL A 123 10.41 0.77 -15.00
CA VAL A 123 10.82 -0.07 -16.12
C VAL A 123 9.58 -0.80 -16.63
N LYS A 124 9.34 -0.79 -17.93
CA LYS A 124 8.33 -1.66 -18.55
C LYS A 124 9.02 -2.91 -19.08
N ASP A 125 8.26 -3.98 -19.25
CA ASP A 125 8.75 -5.24 -19.84
C ASP A 125 9.61 -6.06 -18.87
N TYR A 126 9.17 -6.15 -17.61
CA TYR A 126 9.75 -7.10 -16.68
C TYR A 126 9.59 -8.53 -17.21
N ASP A 127 10.67 -9.32 -17.17
CA ASP A 127 10.57 -10.76 -17.34
C ASP A 127 9.95 -11.37 -16.08
N LEU A 128 8.63 -11.58 -16.16
CA LEU A 128 7.83 -12.15 -15.07
C LEU A 128 7.70 -13.68 -15.18
N THR A 129 8.36 -14.32 -16.17
CA THR A 129 8.18 -15.74 -16.48
C THR A 129 8.41 -16.62 -15.25
N TYR A 130 9.53 -16.39 -14.56
CA TYR A 130 9.88 -17.13 -13.35
C TYR A 130 8.86 -16.94 -12.22
N ILE A 131 8.40 -15.70 -12.00
CA ILE A 131 7.45 -15.38 -10.93
C ILE A 131 6.10 -16.07 -11.21
N LEU A 132 5.63 -15.99 -12.45
CA LEU A 132 4.38 -16.61 -12.88
C LEU A 132 4.44 -18.14 -12.78
N GLU A 133 5.59 -18.75 -13.13
CA GLU A 133 5.82 -20.19 -12.97
C GLU A 133 5.75 -20.61 -11.49
N VAL A 134 6.45 -19.90 -10.60
CA VAL A 134 6.44 -20.20 -9.16
C VAL A 134 5.03 -20.05 -8.57
N LEU A 135 4.29 -19.00 -8.94
CA LEU A 135 2.90 -18.81 -8.48
C LEU A 135 1.97 -19.94 -8.96
N GLY A 136 2.14 -20.37 -10.21
CA GLY A 136 1.40 -21.50 -10.77
C GLY A 136 1.70 -22.81 -10.04
N LEU A 137 2.97 -23.09 -9.77
CA LEU A 137 3.39 -24.26 -8.99
C LEU A 137 2.85 -24.24 -7.55
N ALA A 138 2.73 -23.06 -6.95
CA ALA A 138 2.17 -22.87 -5.62
C ALA A 138 0.63 -22.94 -5.58
N GLY A 139 -0.03 -23.13 -6.73
CA GLY A 139 -1.48 -23.29 -6.82
C GLY A 139 -2.27 -21.98 -6.67
N PHE A 140 -1.60 -20.83 -6.83
CA PHE A 140 -2.30 -19.55 -6.85
C PHE A 140 -3.10 -19.40 -8.16
N PRO A 141 -4.28 -18.74 -8.12
CA PRO A 141 -5.00 -18.39 -9.34
C PRO A 141 -4.14 -17.47 -10.22
N ALA A 142 -4.41 -17.48 -11.52
CA ALA A 142 -3.73 -16.60 -12.47
C ALA A 142 -3.88 -15.13 -12.03
N ILE A 143 -2.76 -14.44 -11.89
CA ILE A 143 -2.70 -13.04 -11.48
C ILE A 143 -2.53 -12.19 -12.73
N ASP A 144 -3.40 -11.18 -12.90
CA ASP A 144 -3.23 -10.19 -13.95
C ASP A 144 -2.14 -9.18 -13.54
N LEU A 145 -0.99 -9.29 -14.20
CA LEU A 145 0.16 -8.39 -14.07
C LEU A 145 0.36 -7.54 -15.34
N SER A 146 -0.69 -7.39 -16.17
CA SER A 146 -0.63 -6.63 -17.42
C SER A 146 -0.20 -5.17 -17.24
N PHE A 147 -0.31 -4.60 -16.04
CA PHE A 147 0.20 -3.26 -15.73
C PHE A 147 1.74 -3.17 -15.68
N LEU A 148 2.45 -4.30 -15.61
CA LEU A 148 3.93 -4.40 -15.57
C LEU A 148 4.54 -4.77 -16.93
N THR A 149 3.72 -5.24 -17.87
CA THR A 149 4.11 -5.59 -19.25
C THR A 149 3.47 -4.56 -20.19
N ARG A 150 4.12 -4.09 -21.25
CA ARG A 150 3.42 -3.19 -22.19
C ARG A 150 2.14 -3.85 -22.72
N ALA A 151 1.07 -3.06 -22.80
CA ALA A 151 -0.12 -3.37 -23.58
C ALA A 151 0.22 -3.51 -25.08
#